data_AF-A0A2A7MU70-F1
#
_entry.id   AF-A0A2A7MU70-F1
#
_cell.length_a   1.000
_cell.length_b   1.000
_cell.length_c   1.000
_cell.angle_alpha   90.00
_cell.angle_beta   90.00
_cell.angle_gamma   90.00
#
_symmetry.space_group_name_H-M   'P 1'
#
loop_
_entity.id
_entity.type
_entity.pdbx_description
1 polymer ?
#
loop_
_entity_poly.entity_id
_entity_poly.type
_entity_poly.pdbx_seq_one_letter_code
_entity_poly.pdbx_strand_id
1 'polypeptide(L)'
;MAKGKYKSRKQNRDASQLGEDLVRLRDQLVEEQRRLAEMRERSELDARLRADLAEAIAARDAVCAPQLQRITDDREVIRAVTRDRAAANRSIRRHSQKVTEWGLRELGAEYFYALVTGNRMRFLEGVYSTNLKGEAVDTIQRARGLRTRPQLDFTAEQKKALTDVAAAAAGIALPDDVTDVDDSAWDRYTEMVAADSAALIAFRTPVPWLDIAEDHEHSASRILGANPVTSAVTVTAPESVPTITELSTGSAAQRDAATAAGATKVADAFIDTLQRNVFLAAESSIPSPVADGPAYPAPADAASMHAWYAASAIGAWGRHRTEVNGRVAVASAAAVPFWLPPGHTIAYLDSEPLSGEDIEDLRMPFPQVLVTFAEPARLPAIDPSVLDGDPRMRWIDHLAATSKVLPDGRDMFIGATNSFQAPLPTLWDAIASRGAHIEAVLLIADSHGHLDDLFAWCVAVPSAAAGRVLGRWVIPASRQATSYGNLVANAAAVAAWADWHRPGHSRSAEEQREEPEGSDTGAARKREDTVHVLNVTATTPVEEQPAVKGEPTGRTTAPHRRRGHWRRQHFGPGRTQTRRVRIAPVMVNAGRLGADRPQIYRLPEPKLSESAAISS
;
A
#
# COMPACT_ATOMS: atom_id res chain seq x y z
N MET A 1 110.42 -11.10 -19.59
CA MET A 1 109.46 -12.06 -20.19
C MET A 1 108.03 -12.02 -19.58
N ALA A 2 107.56 -10.92 -18.97
CA ALA A 2 106.26 -10.88 -18.27
C ALA A 2 105.07 -10.23 -19.04
N LYS A 3 105.31 -9.48 -20.13
CA LYS A 3 104.25 -8.72 -20.84
C LYS A 3 103.39 -9.55 -21.82
N GLY A 4 103.90 -10.68 -22.35
CA GLY A 4 103.18 -11.50 -23.34
C GLY A 4 102.08 -12.40 -22.77
N LYS A 5 102.28 -12.96 -21.56
CA LYS A 5 101.27 -13.82 -20.88
C LYS A 5 100.02 -13.04 -20.45
N TYR A 6 100.14 -11.75 -20.13
CA TYR A 6 99.01 -10.91 -19.71
C TYR A 6 98.08 -10.57 -20.89
N LYS A 7 98.65 -10.33 -22.08
CA LYS A 7 97.89 -10.04 -23.31
C LYS A 7 97.08 -11.26 -23.78
N SER A 8 97.69 -12.45 -23.78
CA SER A 8 97.01 -13.71 -24.13
C SER A 8 95.90 -14.08 -23.13
N ARG A 9 96.13 -13.91 -21.82
CA ARG A 9 95.08 -14.14 -20.80
C ARG A 9 93.92 -13.15 -20.91
N LYS A 10 94.20 -11.88 -21.22
CA LYS A 10 93.16 -10.88 -21.46
C LYS A 10 92.35 -11.21 -22.73
N GLN A 11 93.01 -11.54 -23.83
CA GLN A 11 92.33 -11.93 -25.07
C GLN A 11 91.47 -13.19 -24.91
N ASN A 12 91.92 -14.19 -24.15
CA ASN A 12 91.10 -15.36 -23.86
C ASN A 12 89.91 -15.02 -22.94
N ARG A 13 90.09 -14.13 -21.96
CA ARG A 13 88.99 -13.66 -21.11
C ARG A 13 87.97 -12.84 -21.91
N ASP A 14 88.43 -11.94 -22.77
CA ASP A 14 87.59 -11.13 -23.65
C ASP A 14 86.86 -12.02 -24.67
N ALA A 15 87.51 -13.08 -25.19
CA ALA A 15 86.89 -14.05 -26.10
C ALA A 15 85.86 -14.96 -25.40
N SER A 16 86.14 -15.42 -24.17
CA SER A 16 85.16 -16.14 -23.35
C SER A 16 83.97 -15.25 -22.99
N GLN A 17 84.22 -13.99 -22.63
CA GLN A 17 83.17 -13.03 -22.29
C GLN A 17 82.31 -12.67 -23.51
N LEU A 18 82.91 -12.50 -24.69
CA LEU A 18 82.18 -12.37 -25.95
C LEU A 18 81.36 -13.63 -26.29
N GLY A 19 81.90 -14.82 -25.99
CA GLY A 19 81.17 -16.08 -26.15
C GLY A 19 79.94 -16.15 -25.25
N GLU A 20 80.09 -15.78 -23.97
CA GLU A 20 78.98 -15.71 -23.01
C GLU A 20 77.95 -14.64 -23.38
N ASP A 21 78.39 -13.46 -23.83
CA ASP A 21 77.51 -12.38 -24.27
C ASP A 21 76.74 -12.77 -25.55
N LEU A 22 77.37 -13.49 -26.49
CA LEU A 22 76.69 -14.00 -27.69
C LEU A 22 75.66 -15.07 -27.36
N VAL A 23 75.93 -15.96 -26.41
CA VAL A 23 74.94 -16.94 -25.93
C VAL A 23 73.77 -16.21 -25.26
N ARG A 24 74.05 -15.24 -24.38
CA ARG A 24 73.01 -14.42 -23.72
C ARG A 24 72.13 -13.66 -24.71
N LEU A 25 72.72 -13.05 -25.74
CA LEU A 25 71.98 -12.34 -26.78
C LEU A 25 71.14 -13.28 -27.64
N ARG A 26 71.61 -14.50 -27.92
CA ARG A 26 70.81 -15.52 -28.61
C ARG A 26 69.61 -15.96 -27.78
N ASP A 27 69.81 -16.19 -26.49
CA ASP A 27 68.72 -16.58 -25.58
C ASP A 27 67.69 -15.44 -25.45
N GLN A 28 68.14 -14.19 -25.36
CA GLN A 28 67.25 -13.01 -25.36
C GLN A 28 66.48 -12.87 -26.68
N LEU A 29 67.12 -13.13 -27.83
CA LEU A 29 66.46 -13.07 -29.13
C LEU A 29 65.40 -14.17 -29.28
N VAL A 30 65.66 -15.39 -28.78
CA VAL A 30 64.68 -16.48 -28.76
C VAL A 30 63.47 -16.12 -27.87
N GLU A 31 63.71 -15.52 -26.71
CA GLU A 31 62.65 -15.10 -25.80
C GLU A 31 61.80 -13.97 -26.38
N GLU A 32 62.41 -12.97 -27.01
CA GLU A 32 61.69 -11.87 -27.67
C GLU A 32 60.92 -12.35 -28.92
N GLN A 33 61.45 -13.32 -29.67
CA GLN A 33 60.72 -13.97 -30.76
C GLN A 33 59.50 -14.74 -30.25
N ARG A 34 59.61 -15.42 -29.10
CA ARG A 34 58.48 -16.09 -28.45
C ARG A 34 57.41 -15.08 -28.01
N ARG A 35 57.80 -14.00 -27.35
CA ARG A 35 56.87 -12.91 -26.94
C ARG A 35 56.18 -12.27 -28.14
N LEU A 36 56.90 -12.06 -29.24
CA LEU A 36 56.31 -11.52 -30.47
C LEU A 36 55.28 -12.48 -31.07
N ALA A 37 55.54 -13.81 -31.05
CA ALA A 37 54.59 -14.81 -31.51
C ALA A 37 53.32 -14.83 -30.64
N GLU A 38 53.47 -14.82 -29.31
CA GLU A 38 52.35 -14.73 -28.37
C GLU A 38 51.53 -13.45 -28.56
N MET A 39 52.18 -12.29 -28.79
CA MET A 39 51.48 -11.04 -29.07
C MET A 39 50.74 -11.07 -30.40
N ARG A 40 51.27 -11.74 -31.43
CA ARG A 40 50.57 -11.91 -32.72
C ARG A 40 49.34 -12.78 -32.55
N GLU A 41 49.45 -13.92 -31.88
CA GLU A 41 48.29 -14.78 -31.59
C GLU A 41 47.19 -14.05 -30.80
N ARG A 42 47.58 -13.26 -29.78
CA ARG A 42 46.63 -12.40 -29.05
C ARG A 42 45.97 -11.36 -29.95
N SER A 43 46.75 -10.70 -30.82
CA SER A 43 46.21 -9.70 -31.75
C SER A 43 45.22 -10.29 -32.76
N GLU A 44 45.46 -11.52 -33.22
CA GLU A 44 44.56 -12.25 -34.11
C GLU A 44 43.28 -12.68 -33.39
N LEU A 45 43.39 -13.14 -32.14
CA LEU A 45 42.25 -13.50 -31.31
C LEU A 45 41.38 -12.27 -30.99
N ASP A 46 42.00 -11.14 -30.63
CA ASP A 46 41.30 -9.88 -30.40
C ASP A 46 40.58 -9.39 -31.67
N ALA A 47 41.21 -9.51 -32.83
CA ALA A 47 40.59 -9.15 -34.11
C ALA A 47 39.36 -10.03 -34.42
N ARG A 48 39.45 -11.34 -34.13
CA ARG A 48 38.31 -12.27 -34.28
C ARG A 48 37.18 -11.94 -33.31
N LEU A 49 37.46 -11.78 -32.02
CA LEU A 49 36.43 -11.43 -31.03
C LEU A 49 35.73 -10.10 -31.34
N ARG A 50 36.46 -9.11 -31.88
CA ARG A 50 35.86 -7.85 -32.35
C ARG A 50 34.93 -8.05 -33.54
N ALA A 51 35.30 -8.93 -34.48
CA ALA A 51 34.45 -9.27 -35.61
C ALA A 51 33.18 -10.00 -35.14
N ASP A 52 33.32 -11.00 -34.26
CA ASP A 52 32.20 -11.76 -33.70
C ASP A 52 31.24 -10.86 -32.90
N LEU A 53 31.79 -9.91 -32.11
CA LEU A 53 30.99 -8.93 -31.38
C LEU A 53 30.22 -8.01 -32.33
N ALA A 54 30.85 -7.54 -33.41
CA ALA A 54 30.20 -6.69 -34.40
C ALA A 54 29.05 -7.44 -35.11
N GLU A 55 29.25 -8.72 -35.44
CA GLU A 55 28.22 -9.57 -36.03
C GLU A 55 27.06 -9.82 -35.06
N ALA A 56 27.35 -10.11 -33.78
CA ALA A 56 26.34 -10.30 -32.75
C ALA A 56 25.51 -9.03 -32.51
N ILE A 57 26.14 -7.84 -32.53
CA ILE A 57 25.44 -6.56 -32.43
C ILE A 57 24.52 -6.36 -33.64
N ALA A 58 25.00 -6.62 -34.86
CA ALA A 58 24.19 -6.49 -36.06
C ALA A 58 22.99 -7.46 -36.07
N ALA A 59 23.18 -8.70 -35.63
CA ALA A 59 22.12 -9.69 -35.51
C ALA A 59 21.08 -9.29 -34.46
N ARG A 60 21.51 -8.82 -33.29
CA ARG A 60 20.62 -8.27 -32.25
C ARG A 60 19.81 -7.11 -32.80
N ASP A 61 20.46 -6.14 -33.44
CA ASP A 61 19.82 -4.93 -33.93
C ASP A 61 18.81 -5.26 -35.05
N ALA A 62 19.10 -6.24 -35.91
CA ALA A 62 18.16 -6.73 -36.92
C ALA A 62 16.90 -7.37 -36.31
N VAL A 63 17.05 -8.15 -35.24
CA VAL A 63 15.91 -8.76 -34.51
C VAL A 63 15.11 -7.71 -33.75
N CYS A 64 15.77 -6.71 -33.16
CA CYS A 64 15.12 -5.66 -32.38
C CYS A 64 14.48 -4.55 -33.24
N ALA A 65 14.97 -4.29 -34.45
CA ALA A 65 14.48 -3.24 -35.35
C ALA A 65 12.95 -3.24 -35.56
N PRO A 66 12.28 -4.36 -35.91
CA PRO A 66 10.82 -4.37 -36.08
C PRO A 66 10.07 -4.13 -34.77
N GLN A 67 10.62 -4.56 -33.63
CA GLN A 67 10.02 -4.31 -32.32
C GLN A 67 10.14 -2.83 -31.93
N LEU A 68 11.31 -2.21 -32.16
CA LEU A 68 11.54 -0.78 -31.94
C LEU A 68 10.64 0.08 -32.84
N GLN A 69 10.44 -0.31 -34.10
CA GLN A 69 9.50 0.36 -35.00
C GLN A 69 8.07 0.27 -34.46
N ARG A 70 7.62 -0.93 -34.08
CA ARG A 70 6.28 -1.10 -33.50
C ARG A 70 6.07 -0.28 -32.22
N ILE A 71 7.06 -0.25 -31.33
CA ILE A 71 7.02 0.59 -30.12
C ILE A 71 6.92 2.08 -30.49
N THR A 72 7.61 2.50 -31.55
CA THR A 72 7.55 3.89 -32.04
C THR A 72 6.16 4.22 -32.59
N ASP A 73 5.61 3.34 -33.42
CA ASP A 73 4.27 3.48 -33.97
C ASP A 73 3.20 3.51 -32.86
N ASP A 74 3.27 2.57 -31.91
CA ASP A 74 2.37 2.51 -30.75
C ASP A 74 2.49 3.78 -29.90
N ARG A 75 3.70 4.31 -29.71
CA ARG A 75 3.94 5.57 -28.99
C ARG A 75 3.29 6.75 -29.70
N GLU A 76 3.33 6.81 -31.03
CA GLU A 76 2.65 7.86 -31.80
C GLU A 76 1.14 7.77 -31.68
N VAL A 77 0.56 6.57 -31.77
CA VAL A 77 -0.87 6.33 -31.55
C VAL A 77 -1.29 6.75 -30.14
N ILE A 78 -0.55 6.33 -29.11
CA ILE A 78 -0.82 6.72 -27.71
C ILE A 78 -0.75 8.24 -27.55
N ARG A 79 0.23 8.90 -28.17
CA ARG A 79 0.34 10.37 -28.16
C ARG A 79 -0.83 11.06 -28.84
N ALA A 80 -1.31 10.53 -29.97
CA ALA A 80 -2.49 11.06 -30.65
C ALA A 80 -3.75 10.91 -29.78
N VAL A 81 -4.03 9.70 -29.29
CA VAL A 81 -5.17 9.41 -28.42
C VAL A 81 -5.14 10.24 -27.13
N THR A 82 -3.95 10.43 -26.54
CA THR A 82 -3.79 11.27 -25.34
C THR A 82 -4.10 12.75 -25.62
N ARG A 83 -3.69 13.27 -26.79
CA ARG A 83 -4.05 14.64 -27.22
C ARG A 83 -5.55 14.79 -27.43
N ASP A 84 -6.18 13.82 -28.10
CA ASP A 84 -7.63 13.82 -28.35
C ASP A 84 -8.42 13.72 -27.04
N ARG A 85 -8.01 12.83 -26.12
CA ARG A 85 -8.58 12.76 -24.77
C ARG A 85 -8.44 14.09 -24.03
N ALA A 86 -7.29 14.74 -24.10
CA ALA A 86 -7.10 16.04 -23.47
C ALA A 86 -8.00 17.12 -24.10
N ALA A 87 -8.19 17.10 -25.42
CA ALA A 87 -9.10 18.01 -26.12
C ALA A 87 -10.57 17.76 -25.75
N ALA A 88 -10.99 16.49 -25.71
CA ALA A 88 -12.32 16.08 -25.25
C ALA A 88 -12.57 16.53 -23.80
N ASN A 89 -11.63 16.28 -22.89
CA ASN A 89 -11.72 16.73 -21.50
C ASN A 89 -11.84 18.25 -21.39
N ARG A 90 -11.10 19.03 -22.20
CA ARG A 90 -11.25 20.50 -22.26
C ARG A 90 -12.62 20.90 -22.82
N SER A 91 -13.18 20.16 -23.77
CA SER A 91 -14.53 20.42 -24.30
C SER A 91 -15.59 20.12 -23.24
N ILE A 92 -15.51 18.97 -22.57
CA ILE A 92 -16.42 18.58 -21.48
C ILE A 92 -16.37 19.60 -20.35
N ARG A 93 -15.18 20.03 -19.92
CA ARG A 93 -15.03 21.08 -18.90
C ARG A 93 -15.68 22.39 -19.33
N ARG A 94 -15.50 22.82 -20.59
CA ARG A 94 -16.17 24.02 -21.12
C ARG A 94 -17.69 23.90 -21.11
N HIS A 95 -18.24 22.75 -21.48
CA HIS A 95 -19.69 22.52 -21.44
C HIS A 95 -20.20 22.45 -20.01
N SER A 96 -19.51 21.73 -19.12
CA SER A 96 -19.81 21.67 -17.69
C SER A 96 -19.80 23.07 -17.07
N GLN A 97 -18.79 23.89 -17.37
CA GLN A 97 -18.75 25.28 -16.92
C GLN A 97 -19.95 26.08 -17.45
N LYS A 98 -20.31 25.97 -18.73
CA LYS A 98 -21.50 26.63 -19.29
C LYS A 98 -22.79 26.18 -18.62
N VAL A 99 -22.94 24.89 -18.32
CA VAL A 99 -24.09 24.34 -17.59
C VAL A 99 -24.11 24.85 -16.16
N THR A 100 -22.96 24.93 -15.50
CA THR A 100 -22.83 25.52 -14.16
C THR A 100 -23.18 27.00 -14.17
N GLU A 101 -22.62 27.80 -15.08
CA GLU A 101 -22.93 29.23 -15.24
C GLU A 101 -24.42 29.45 -15.53
N TRP A 102 -25.00 28.64 -16.43
CA TRP A 102 -26.44 28.64 -16.70
C TRP A 102 -27.23 28.30 -15.44
N GLY A 103 -26.87 27.23 -14.74
CA GLY A 103 -27.58 26.77 -13.54
C GLY A 103 -27.53 27.78 -12.40
N LEU A 104 -26.35 28.37 -12.15
CA LEU A 104 -26.16 29.47 -11.19
C LEU A 104 -27.02 30.67 -11.55
N ARG A 105 -27.11 31.03 -12.85
CA ARG A 105 -27.89 32.17 -13.33
C ARG A 105 -29.40 31.94 -13.28
N GLU A 106 -29.89 30.80 -13.78
CA GLU A 106 -31.33 30.52 -13.90
C GLU A 106 -31.97 30.02 -12.61
N LEU A 107 -31.23 29.22 -11.84
CA LEU A 107 -31.74 28.60 -10.62
C LEU A 107 -31.31 29.36 -9.35
N GLY A 108 -30.24 30.14 -9.44
CA GLY A 108 -29.58 30.75 -8.28
C GLY A 108 -28.56 29.79 -7.65
N ALA A 109 -27.51 30.36 -7.04
CA ALA A 109 -26.37 29.60 -6.53
C ALA A 109 -26.75 28.51 -5.51
N GLU A 110 -27.61 28.85 -4.54
CA GLU A 110 -28.03 27.91 -3.49
C GLU A 110 -28.87 26.75 -4.03
N TYR A 111 -29.85 27.04 -4.91
CA TYR A 111 -30.70 26.00 -5.49
C TYR A 111 -29.92 25.10 -6.44
N PHE A 112 -29.05 25.69 -7.28
CA PHE A 112 -28.18 24.93 -8.15
C PHE A 112 -27.21 24.04 -7.36
N TYR A 113 -26.60 24.59 -6.30
CA TYR A 113 -25.73 23.82 -5.42
C TYR A 113 -26.49 22.67 -4.75
N ALA A 114 -27.67 22.94 -4.16
CA ALA A 114 -28.51 21.91 -3.56
C ALA A 114 -28.94 20.81 -4.56
N LEU A 115 -29.17 21.16 -5.82
CA LEU A 115 -29.52 20.20 -6.86
C LEU A 115 -28.32 19.32 -7.27
N VAL A 116 -27.11 19.86 -7.26
CA VAL A 116 -25.88 19.15 -7.68
C VAL A 116 -25.27 18.33 -6.53
N THR A 117 -25.29 18.86 -5.31
CA THR A 117 -24.61 18.25 -4.16
C THR A 117 -25.58 17.57 -3.19
N GLY A 118 -26.88 17.85 -3.29
CA GLY A 118 -27.86 17.51 -2.26
C GLY A 118 -27.80 18.46 -1.05
N ASN A 119 -26.69 19.20 -0.85
CA ASN A 119 -26.50 20.07 0.29
C ASN A 119 -27.17 21.43 0.08
N ARG A 120 -28.00 21.80 1.06
CA ARG A 120 -28.71 23.06 1.13
C ARG A 120 -27.88 24.14 1.83
N MET A 121 -26.64 24.34 1.37
CA MET A 121 -25.71 25.30 1.97
C MET A 121 -26.14 26.75 1.68
N ARG A 122 -25.94 27.60 2.68
CA ARG A 122 -26.10 29.03 2.58
C ARG A 122 -24.81 29.67 2.05
N PHE A 123 -24.90 30.40 0.94
CA PHE A 123 -23.76 31.19 0.47
C PHE A 123 -23.75 32.55 1.18
N LEU A 124 -22.59 32.99 1.66
CA LEU A 124 -22.41 34.32 2.28
C LEU A 124 -21.95 35.38 1.27
N GLU A 125 -22.12 35.11 -0.03
CA GLU A 125 -21.66 36.01 -1.09
C GLU A 125 -22.25 37.41 -0.92
N GLY A 126 -21.38 38.43 -1.00
CA GLY A 126 -21.72 39.82 -0.79
C GLY A 126 -21.86 40.25 0.68
N VAL A 127 -21.72 39.36 1.66
CA VAL A 127 -21.80 39.69 3.09
C VAL A 127 -20.48 39.39 3.78
N TYR A 128 -19.72 40.45 4.11
CA TYR A 128 -18.37 40.35 4.67
C TYR A 128 -18.32 40.03 6.18
N SER A 129 -19.45 40.12 6.90
CA SER A 129 -19.48 39.86 8.35
C SER A 129 -19.92 38.42 8.63
N THR A 130 -19.06 37.67 9.33
CA THR A 130 -19.33 36.30 9.82
C THR A 130 -20.29 36.27 11.01
N ASN A 131 -20.58 37.42 11.63
CA ASN A 131 -21.35 37.51 12.87
C ASN A 131 -22.83 37.84 12.65
N LEU A 132 -23.28 37.91 11.40
CA LEU A 132 -24.68 38.19 11.08
C LEU A 132 -25.50 36.90 11.15
N LYS A 133 -26.64 36.96 11.87
CA LYS A 133 -27.64 35.89 11.84
C LYS A 133 -28.12 35.64 10.41
N GLY A 134 -28.51 34.40 10.13
CA GLY A 134 -28.94 33.99 8.79
C GLY A 134 -30.01 34.91 8.17
N GLU A 135 -31.04 35.27 8.93
CA GLU A 135 -32.10 36.18 8.44
C GLU A 135 -31.58 37.55 7.98
N ALA A 136 -30.55 38.08 8.64
CA ALA A 136 -29.94 39.36 8.29
C ALA A 136 -29.14 39.24 6.98
N VAL A 137 -28.40 38.14 6.81
CA VAL A 137 -27.68 37.84 5.57
C VAL A 137 -28.67 37.65 4.41
N ASP A 138 -29.80 36.98 4.65
CA ASP A 138 -30.89 36.77 3.67
C ASP A 138 -31.42 38.10 3.16
N THR A 139 -31.73 38.98 4.11
CA THR A 139 -32.29 40.30 3.86
C THR A 139 -31.32 41.14 3.02
N ILE A 140 -30.03 41.14 3.37
CA ILE A 140 -28.99 41.87 2.63
C ILE A 140 -28.84 41.34 1.20
N GLN A 141 -28.83 40.02 1.02
CA GLN A 141 -28.67 39.42 -0.30
C GLN A 141 -29.88 39.64 -1.20
N ARG A 142 -31.10 39.55 -0.66
CA ARG A 142 -32.34 39.87 -1.39
C ARG A 142 -32.37 41.35 -1.78
N ALA A 143 -32.02 42.24 -0.85
CA ALA A 143 -31.94 43.68 -1.13
C ALA A 143 -30.93 44.02 -2.25
N ARG A 144 -29.87 43.22 -2.39
CA ARG A 144 -28.86 43.36 -3.45
C ARG A 144 -29.18 42.61 -4.74
N GLY A 145 -30.33 41.94 -4.82
CA GLY A 145 -30.71 41.11 -5.96
C GLY A 145 -29.84 39.87 -6.16
N LEU A 146 -28.99 39.52 -5.18
CA LEU A 146 -28.12 38.35 -5.21
C LEU A 146 -28.89 37.06 -4.91
N ARG A 147 -30.08 37.18 -4.28
CA ARG A 147 -30.93 36.06 -3.91
C ARG A 147 -32.33 36.23 -4.44
N THR A 148 -32.69 35.41 -5.43
CA THR A 148 -33.98 35.48 -6.15
C THR A 148 -34.98 34.40 -5.74
N ARG A 149 -34.54 33.37 -4.99
CA ARG A 149 -35.37 32.27 -4.51
C ARG A 149 -35.30 32.13 -2.99
N PRO A 150 -36.36 31.62 -2.33
CA PRO A 150 -36.31 31.29 -0.91
C PRO A 150 -35.29 30.18 -0.65
N GLN A 151 -34.79 30.13 0.58
CA GLN A 151 -33.89 29.08 1.04
C GLN A 151 -34.57 27.72 0.90
N LEU A 152 -33.82 26.73 0.42
CA LEU A 152 -34.13 25.34 0.70
C LEU A 152 -33.62 25.07 2.12
N ASP A 153 -34.52 24.94 3.10
CA ASP A 153 -34.12 24.52 4.45
C ASP A 153 -34.40 23.02 4.63
N PHE A 154 -33.70 22.38 5.56
CA PHE A 154 -34.04 21.01 5.97
C PHE A 154 -35.30 21.02 6.83
N THR A 155 -36.16 20.02 6.66
CA THR A 155 -37.27 19.82 7.62
C THR A 155 -36.69 19.48 8.99
N ALA A 156 -37.44 19.69 10.08
CA ALA A 156 -36.99 19.31 11.42
C ALA A 156 -36.57 17.84 11.50
N GLU A 157 -37.28 16.95 10.79
CA GLU A 157 -36.95 15.52 10.67
C GLU A 157 -35.61 15.30 9.95
N GLN A 158 -35.35 16.04 8.86
CA GLN A 158 -34.09 15.96 8.12
C GLN A 158 -32.91 16.55 8.93
N LYS A 159 -33.15 17.65 9.67
CA LYS A 159 -32.17 18.23 10.59
C LYS A 159 -31.81 17.20 11.67
N LYS A 160 -32.82 16.59 12.31
CA LYS A 160 -32.61 15.52 13.30
C LYS A 160 -31.86 14.33 12.72
N ALA A 161 -32.24 13.85 11.54
CA ALA A 161 -31.53 12.74 10.88
C ALA A 161 -30.06 13.09 10.59
N LEU A 162 -29.77 14.32 10.16
CA LEU A 162 -28.38 14.79 10.00
C LEU A 162 -27.64 14.80 11.34
N THR A 163 -28.27 15.30 12.39
CA THR A 163 -27.73 15.34 13.76
C THR A 163 -27.40 13.93 14.25
N ASP A 164 -28.31 12.97 14.09
CA ASP A 164 -28.15 11.57 14.48
C ASP A 164 -26.99 10.91 13.72
N VAL A 165 -26.92 11.10 12.41
CA VAL A 165 -25.83 10.58 11.56
C VAL A 165 -24.48 11.22 11.91
N ALA A 166 -24.45 12.53 12.14
CA ALA A 166 -23.26 13.25 12.55
C ALA A 166 -22.76 12.78 13.92
N ALA A 167 -23.67 12.54 14.86
CA ALA A 167 -23.35 12.01 16.19
C ALA A 167 -22.79 10.58 16.12
N ALA A 168 -23.42 9.70 15.32
CA ALA A 168 -22.91 8.36 15.06
C ALA A 168 -21.50 8.40 14.43
N ALA A 169 -21.27 9.31 13.48
CA ALA A 169 -19.96 9.45 12.83
C ALA A 169 -18.88 10.11 13.69
N ALA A 170 -19.27 10.89 14.71
CA ALA A 170 -18.36 11.45 15.71
C ALA A 170 -18.10 10.49 16.88
N GLY A 171 -18.96 9.49 17.07
CA GLY A 171 -18.89 8.55 18.19
C GLY A 171 -19.17 9.20 19.55
N ILE A 172 -19.92 10.31 19.56
CA ILE A 172 -20.37 10.98 20.78
C ILE A 172 -21.89 10.94 20.76
N ALA A 173 -22.49 10.36 21.80
CA ALA A 173 -23.93 10.25 21.89
C ALA A 173 -24.58 11.64 21.88
N LEU A 174 -25.62 11.78 21.05
CA LEU A 174 -26.40 13.00 21.00
C LEU A 174 -27.21 13.14 22.30
N PRO A 175 -27.10 14.28 23.03
CA PRO A 175 -27.94 14.53 24.20
C PRO A 175 -29.42 14.66 23.83
N ASP A 176 -30.32 14.19 24.70
CA ASP A 176 -31.78 14.20 24.47
C ASP A 176 -32.38 15.61 24.32
N ASP A 177 -31.70 16.64 24.85
CA ASP A 177 -32.11 18.05 24.75
C ASP A 177 -31.73 18.70 23.40
N VAL A 178 -31.00 18.01 22.53
CA VAL A 178 -30.71 18.47 21.18
C VAL A 178 -31.87 18.13 20.24
N THR A 179 -32.78 19.08 20.06
CA THR A 179 -33.95 18.90 19.20
C THR A 179 -33.81 19.54 17.81
N ASP A 180 -32.85 20.45 17.64
CA ASP A 180 -32.60 21.17 16.39
C ASP A 180 -31.10 21.56 16.28
N VAL A 181 -30.58 21.72 15.06
CA VAL A 181 -29.20 22.15 14.77
C VAL A 181 -28.97 23.65 14.95
N ASP A 182 -30.03 24.42 15.20
CA ASP A 182 -29.98 25.88 15.35
C ASP A 182 -30.17 26.32 16.82
N ASP A 183 -30.22 25.38 17.78
CA ASP A 183 -30.39 25.67 19.21
C ASP A 183 -29.05 25.61 19.98
N SER A 184 -28.99 26.32 21.11
CA SER A 184 -27.92 26.33 22.10
C SER A 184 -27.48 24.94 22.60
N ALA A 185 -28.38 23.95 22.59
CA ALA A 185 -28.03 22.56 22.88
C ALA A 185 -27.09 21.97 21.81
N TRP A 186 -27.32 22.27 20.54
CA TRP A 186 -26.45 21.86 19.43
C TRP A 186 -25.11 22.57 19.46
N ASP A 187 -25.07 23.86 19.82
CA ASP A 187 -23.80 24.59 19.99
C ASP A 187 -22.94 23.94 21.08
N ARG A 188 -23.52 23.63 22.25
CA ARG A 188 -22.82 22.91 23.33
C ARG A 188 -22.35 21.53 22.89
N TYR A 189 -23.17 20.80 22.15
CA TYR A 189 -22.78 19.51 21.58
C TYR A 189 -21.61 19.64 20.60
N THR A 190 -21.63 20.64 19.73
CA THR A 190 -20.57 20.91 18.76
C THR A 190 -19.27 21.32 19.46
N GLU A 191 -19.33 22.11 20.53
CA GLU A 191 -18.18 22.44 21.37
C GLU A 191 -17.58 21.20 22.03
N MET A 192 -18.42 20.29 22.52
CA MET A 192 -17.98 19.01 23.08
C MET A 192 -17.29 18.13 22.03
N VAL A 193 -17.85 18.02 20.82
CA VAL A 193 -17.23 17.30 19.69
C VAL A 193 -15.91 17.95 19.30
N ALA A 194 -15.86 19.29 19.24
CA ALA A 194 -14.65 20.03 18.88
C ALA A 194 -13.53 19.91 19.93
N ALA A 195 -13.87 19.69 21.20
CA ALA A 195 -12.90 19.43 22.26
C ALA A 195 -12.35 17.99 22.26
N ASP A 196 -12.95 17.07 21.51
CA ASP A 196 -12.52 15.68 21.43
C ASP A 196 -11.81 15.39 20.09
N SER A 197 -10.47 15.35 20.13
CA SER A 197 -9.65 15.06 18.93
C SER A 197 -9.98 13.72 18.27
N ALA A 198 -10.41 12.71 19.02
CA ALA A 198 -10.80 11.42 18.44
C ALA A 198 -12.10 11.55 17.62
N ALA A 199 -13.05 12.35 18.10
CA ALA A 199 -14.30 12.64 17.39
C ALA A 199 -14.05 13.48 16.12
N LEU A 200 -13.15 14.46 16.17
CA LEU A 200 -12.75 15.25 15.00
C LEU A 200 -12.09 14.39 13.91
N ILE A 201 -11.24 13.45 14.30
CA ILE A 201 -10.63 12.49 13.36
C ILE A 201 -11.72 11.56 12.81
N ALA A 202 -12.56 11.01 13.68
CA ALA A 202 -13.68 10.13 13.33
C ALA A 202 -14.65 10.75 12.31
N PHE A 203 -14.91 12.05 12.40
CA PHE A 203 -15.80 12.74 11.47
C PHE A 203 -15.26 12.78 10.02
N ARG A 204 -13.94 12.68 9.84
CA ARG A 204 -13.27 12.79 8.53
C ARG A 204 -12.78 11.45 7.99
N THR A 205 -12.35 10.56 8.87
CA THR A 205 -11.71 9.28 8.50
C THR A 205 -12.18 8.17 9.46
N PRO A 206 -12.45 6.94 9.00
CA PRO A 206 -12.58 6.57 7.57
C PRO A 206 -13.67 7.41 6.89
N VAL A 207 -13.77 7.35 5.56
CA VAL A 207 -14.72 8.21 4.85
C VAL A 207 -16.17 7.94 5.33
N PRO A 208 -16.95 8.96 5.74
CA PRO A 208 -18.15 8.74 6.55
C PRO A 208 -19.45 8.48 5.74
N TRP A 209 -19.36 8.21 4.44
CA TRP A 209 -20.52 7.88 3.60
C TRP A 209 -20.96 6.41 3.65
N LEU A 210 -20.23 5.56 4.39
CA LEU A 210 -20.64 4.19 4.68
C LEU A 210 -20.76 4.05 6.20
N ASP A 211 -21.81 3.37 6.65
CA ASP A 211 -21.94 2.95 8.04
C ASP A 211 -20.96 1.82 8.33
N ILE A 212 -20.11 2.00 9.32
CA ILE A 212 -19.05 1.05 9.69
C ILE A 212 -19.40 0.24 10.95
N ALA A 213 -20.65 0.32 11.42
CA ALA A 213 -21.15 -0.48 12.53
C ALA A 213 -20.86 -1.98 12.33
N GLU A 214 -20.59 -2.67 13.44
CA GLU A 214 -20.35 -4.11 13.43
C GLU A 214 -21.64 -4.86 13.07
N ASP A 215 -21.54 -5.76 12.09
CA ASP A 215 -22.60 -6.69 11.74
C ASP A 215 -21.99 -8.10 11.65
N HIS A 216 -22.14 -8.87 12.72
CA HIS A 216 -21.52 -10.19 12.87
C HIS A 216 -22.26 -11.29 12.08
N GLU A 217 -23.51 -11.06 11.69
CA GLU A 217 -24.31 -12.03 10.93
C GLU A 217 -24.05 -11.90 9.42
N HIS A 218 -23.65 -10.70 8.98
CA HIS A 218 -23.34 -10.42 7.59
C HIS A 218 -22.25 -11.36 7.03
N SER A 219 -22.48 -11.88 5.83
CA SER A 219 -21.59 -12.85 5.15
C SER A 219 -20.15 -12.34 5.00
N ALA A 220 -19.98 -11.12 4.50
CA ALA A 220 -18.67 -10.46 4.38
C ALA A 220 -17.92 -10.35 5.72
N SER A 221 -18.62 -9.96 6.78
CA SER A 221 -18.06 -9.85 8.13
C SER A 221 -17.57 -11.20 8.66
N ARG A 222 -18.39 -12.26 8.53
CA ARG A 222 -18.01 -13.63 8.91
C ARG A 222 -16.80 -14.15 8.13
N ILE A 223 -16.75 -13.93 6.82
CA ILE A 223 -15.61 -14.33 5.98
C ILE A 223 -14.32 -13.64 6.44
N LEU A 224 -14.39 -12.34 6.73
CA LEU A 224 -13.27 -11.55 7.22
C LEU A 224 -12.96 -11.80 8.70
N GLY A 225 -13.83 -12.50 9.44
CA GLY A 225 -13.67 -12.77 10.87
C GLY A 225 -13.77 -11.52 11.74
N ALA A 226 -14.59 -10.55 11.33
CA ALA A 226 -14.75 -9.28 12.03
C ALA A 226 -15.46 -9.47 13.39
N ASN A 227 -15.41 -8.42 14.24
CA ASN A 227 -15.87 -8.45 15.63
C ASN A 227 -15.16 -9.53 16.48
N PRO A 228 -13.83 -9.44 16.64
CA PRO A 228 -13.09 -10.40 17.46
C PRO A 228 -13.43 -10.25 18.95
N VAL A 229 -13.70 -11.37 19.61
CA VAL A 229 -13.81 -11.41 21.07
C VAL A 229 -12.41 -11.37 21.66
N THR A 230 -12.02 -10.24 22.24
CA THR A 230 -10.71 -10.09 22.90
C THR A 230 -10.84 -9.96 24.41
N SER A 231 -9.86 -10.48 25.14
CA SER A 231 -9.74 -10.23 26.57
C SER A 231 -9.67 -8.72 26.86
N ALA A 232 -10.39 -8.28 27.88
CA ALA A 232 -10.38 -6.89 28.30
C ALA A 232 -8.96 -6.43 28.69
N VAL A 233 -8.63 -5.18 28.37
CA VAL A 233 -7.35 -4.59 28.77
C VAL A 233 -7.36 -4.32 30.27
N THR A 234 -6.66 -5.15 31.05
CA THR A 234 -6.61 -5.03 32.52
C THR A 234 -5.46 -4.14 33.02
N VAL A 235 -4.81 -3.38 32.13
CA VAL A 235 -3.62 -2.59 32.45
C VAL A 235 -4.03 -1.17 32.85
N THR A 236 -3.40 -0.63 33.90
CA THR A 236 -3.62 0.75 34.34
C THR A 236 -3.15 1.73 33.25
N ALA A 237 -4.00 2.71 32.94
CA ALA A 237 -3.66 3.78 32.01
C ALA A 237 -2.41 4.57 32.50
N PRO A 238 -1.46 4.89 31.60
CA PRO A 238 -0.28 5.66 31.96
C PRO A 238 -0.64 7.13 32.23
N GLU A 239 0.22 7.82 32.99
CA GLU A 239 0.07 9.27 33.23
C GLU A 239 0.24 10.08 31.94
N SER A 240 1.14 9.64 31.06
CA SER A 240 1.36 10.20 29.73
C SER A 240 1.30 9.10 28.67
N VAL A 241 0.66 9.39 27.53
CA VAL A 241 0.61 8.47 26.39
C VAL A 241 1.99 8.43 25.73
N PRO A 242 2.62 7.24 25.59
CA PRO A 242 3.90 7.12 24.90
C PRO A 242 3.80 7.58 23.44
N THR A 243 4.87 8.12 22.89
CA THR A 243 4.92 8.57 21.50
C THR A 243 4.82 7.38 20.53
N ILE A 244 4.38 7.64 19.29
CA ILE A 244 4.30 6.61 18.23
C ILE A 244 5.65 5.89 18.04
N THR A 245 6.77 6.61 18.13
CA THR A 245 8.12 6.05 17.98
C THR A 245 8.51 5.14 19.16
N GLU A 246 8.12 5.49 20.38
CA GLU A 246 8.35 4.63 21.55
C GLU A 246 7.50 3.36 21.46
N LEU A 247 6.26 3.48 20.98
CA LEU A 247 5.39 2.33 20.79
C LEU A 247 5.87 1.39 19.68
N SER A 248 6.43 1.92 18.58
CA SER A 248 6.89 1.10 17.45
C SER A 248 8.05 0.17 17.79
N THR A 249 8.88 0.56 18.76
CA THR A 249 10.03 -0.22 19.26
C THR A 249 9.81 -0.78 20.66
N GLY A 250 8.64 -0.52 21.24
CA GLY A 250 8.27 -0.86 22.61
C GLY A 250 7.81 -2.29 22.79
N SER A 251 6.95 -2.51 23.78
CA SER A 251 6.33 -3.80 24.09
C SER A 251 4.82 -3.79 23.86
N ALA A 252 4.23 -4.99 23.71
CA ALA A 252 2.78 -5.17 23.67
C ALA A 252 2.06 -4.55 24.89
N ALA A 253 2.69 -4.61 26.07
CA ALA A 253 2.14 -4.01 27.29
C ALA A 253 2.07 -2.48 27.23
N GLN A 254 3.03 -1.81 26.57
CA GLN A 254 2.98 -0.35 26.38
C GLN A 254 1.86 0.05 25.42
N ARG A 255 1.62 -0.74 24.36
CA ARG A 255 0.46 -0.56 23.46
C ARG A 255 -0.84 -0.69 24.25
N ASP A 256 -1.00 -1.76 25.01
CA ASP A 256 -2.24 -2.00 25.76
C ASP A 256 -2.45 -0.94 26.86
N ALA A 257 -1.39 -0.47 27.52
CA ALA A 257 -1.45 0.67 28.43
C ALA A 257 -1.88 1.97 27.72
N ALA A 258 -1.33 2.25 26.54
CA ALA A 258 -1.75 3.40 25.73
C ALA A 258 -3.23 3.30 25.33
N THR A 259 -3.70 2.12 24.94
CA THR A 259 -5.13 1.89 24.67
C THR A 259 -6.00 2.19 25.90
N ALA A 260 -5.57 1.80 27.10
CA ALA A 260 -6.28 2.07 28.34
C ALA A 260 -6.39 3.57 28.69
N ALA A 261 -5.55 4.44 28.11
CA ALA A 261 -5.66 5.89 28.26
C ALA A 261 -6.93 6.49 27.61
N GLY A 262 -7.55 5.76 26.68
CA GLY A 262 -8.78 6.14 26.00
C GLY A 262 -8.55 6.92 24.70
N ALA A 263 -9.58 6.91 23.84
CA ALA A 263 -9.50 7.42 22.46
C ALA A 263 -9.06 8.89 22.39
N THR A 264 -9.66 9.77 23.19
CA THR A 264 -9.39 11.22 23.17
C THR A 264 -7.94 11.52 23.52
N LYS A 265 -7.43 11.00 24.65
CA LYS A 265 -6.04 11.25 25.08
C LYS A 265 -5.01 10.72 24.09
N VAL A 266 -5.26 9.54 23.51
CA VAL A 266 -4.36 8.98 22.49
C VAL A 266 -4.41 9.80 21.20
N ALA A 267 -5.62 10.21 20.77
CA ALA A 267 -5.77 11.07 19.59
C ALA A 267 -5.05 12.41 19.78
N ASP A 268 -5.19 13.05 20.94
CA ASP A 268 -4.46 14.29 21.30
C ASP A 268 -2.95 14.09 21.22
N ALA A 269 -2.43 12.98 21.76
CA ALA A 269 -1.00 12.69 21.73
C ALA A 269 -0.48 12.40 20.32
N PHE A 270 -1.30 11.85 19.42
CA PHE A 270 -0.87 11.39 18.10
C PHE A 270 -1.16 12.37 16.97
N ILE A 271 -2.04 13.35 17.18
CA ILE A 271 -2.63 14.17 16.11
C ILE A 271 -1.58 14.85 15.22
N ASP A 272 -0.53 15.45 15.81
CA ASP A 272 0.53 16.13 15.06
C ASP A 272 1.29 15.18 14.15
N THR A 273 1.57 13.96 14.62
CA THR A 273 2.29 12.94 13.85
C THR A 273 1.39 12.37 12.75
N LEU A 274 0.12 12.09 13.07
CA LEU A 274 -0.87 11.63 12.09
C LEU A 274 -1.08 12.67 10.98
N GLN A 275 -1.28 13.94 11.33
CA GLN A 275 -1.45 15.03 10.37
C GLN A 275 -0.22 15.20 9.49
N ARG A 276 0.99 15.15 10.06
CA ARG A 276 2.24 15.19 9.30
C ARG A 276 2.34 14.04 8.30
N ASN A 277 2.06 12.81 8.75
CA ASN A 277 2.14 11.63 7.89
C ASN A 277 1.09 11.64 6.78
N VAL A 278 -0.14 12.10 7.09
CA VAL A 278 -1.21 12.29 6.11
C VAL A 278 -0.87 13.39 5.10
N PHE A 279 -0.30 14.51 5.55
CA PHE A 279 0.17 15.58 4.67
C PHE A 279 1.23 15.06 3.70
N LEU A 280 2.20 14.30 4.23
CA LEU A 280 3.20 13.64 3.40
C LEU A 280 2.53 12.67 2.41
N ALA A 281 1.60 11.83 2.85
CA ALA A 281 0.86 10.92 1.97
C ALA A 281 0.09 11.66 0.87
N ALA A 282 -0.46 12.85 1.15
CA ALA A 282 -1.16 13.68 0.18
C ALA A 282 -0.27 14.17 -0.99
N GLU A 283 1.04 14.25 -0.77
CA GLU A 283 2.04 14.58 -1.79
C GLU A 283 2.60 13.35 -2.54
N SER A 284 2.11 12.15 -2.21
CA SER A 284 2.57 10.89 -2.81
C SER A 284 1.73 10.43 -4.01
N SER A 285 2.06 9.25 -4.54
CA SER A 285 1.29 8.53 -5.55
C SER A 285 -0.14 8.18 -5.09
N ILE A 286 -0.39 8.14 -3.77
CA ILE A 286 -1.67 7.86 -3.12
C ILE A 286 -2.09 9.11 -2.32
N PRO A 287 -2.57 10.18 -3.00
CA PRO A 287 -2.73 11.50 -2.41
C PRO A 287 -3.99 11.65 -1.53
N SER A 288 -4.87 10.66 -1.52
CA SER A 288 -6.12 10.71 -0.76
C SER A 288 -6.61 9.31 -0.39
N PRO A 289 -7.50 9.17 0.61
CA PRO A 289 -8.00 7.86 1.01
C PRO A 289 -8.94 7.24 -0.05
N VAL A 290 -9.37 7.99 -1.07
CA VAL A 290 -10.18 7.52 -2.22
C VAL A 290 -9.36 7.33 -3.51
N ALA A 291 -8.07 7.63 -3.48
CA ALA A 291 -7.17 7.31 -4.58
C ALA A 291 -6.90 5.80 -4.60
N ASP A 292 -6.95 5.18 -5.78
CA ASP A 292 -6.49 3.80 -5.96
C ASP A 292 -4.96 3.72 -5.89
N GLY A 293 -4.42 2.50 -5.78
CA GLY A 293 -2.98 2.27 -5.83
C GLY A 293 -2.37 2.68 -7.18
N PRO A 294 -1.10 3.12 -7.21
CA PRO A 294 -0.43 3.47 -8.46
C PRO A 294 -0.20 2.24 -9.34
N ALA A 295 -0.16 2.45 -10.67
CA ALA A 295 0.12 1.39 -11.63
C ALA A 295 1.53 0.77 -11.46
N TYR A 296 2.47 1.53 -10.91
CA TYR A 296 3.83 1.10 -10.61
C TYR A 296 4.07 1.31 -9.11
N PRO A 297 3.68 0.34 -8.26
CA PRO A 297 3.83 0.46 -6.83
C PRO A 297 5.30 0.45 -6.42
N ALA A 298 5.64 1.32 -5.47
CA ALA A 298 6.96 1.49 -4.90
C ALA A 298 6.93 1.28 -3.37
N PRO A 299 8.09 0.98 -2.74
CA PRO A 299 8.17 0.88 -1.28
C PRO A 299 7.65 2.11 -0.53
N ALA A 300 7.88 3.31 -1.06
CA ALA A 300 7.38 4.57 -0.48
C ALA A 300 5.86 4.60 -0.33
N ASP A 301 5.13 3.88 -1.20
CA ASP A 301 3.67 3.80 -1.13
C ASP A 301 3.22 3.09 0.15
N ALA A 302 4.02 2.17 0.68
CA ALA A 302 3.70 1.50 1.95
C ALA A 302 3.61 2.49 3.12
N ALA A 303 4.46 3.52 3.14
CA ALA A 303 4.42 4.57 4.14
C ALA A 303 3.18 5.47 3.97
N SER A 304 2.83 5.83 2.74
CA SER A 304 1.59 6.57 2.46
C SER A 304 0.34 5.79 2.88
N MET A 305 0.33 4.48 2.60
CA MET A 305 -0.75 3.58 2.98
C MET A 305 -0.86 3.43 4.49
N HIS A 306 0.27 3.28 5.17
CA HIS A 306 0.33 3.27 6.63
C HIS A 306 -0.29 4.55 7.23
N ALA A 307 0.02 5.72 6.68
CA ALA A 307 -0.57 6.99 7.15
C ALA A 307 -2.10 7.01 7.01
N TRP A 308 -2.63 6.61 5.85
CA TRP A 308 -4.08 6.57 5.62
C TRP A 308 -4.79 5.54 6.52
N TYR A 309 -4.21 4.35 6.70
CA TYR A 309 -4.80 3.32 7.56
C TYR A 309 -4.67 3.63 9.05
N ALA A 310 -3.59 4.26 9.49
CA ALA A 310 -3.46 4.73 10.88
C ALA A 310 -4.53 5.79 11.20
N ALA A 311 -4.74 6.77 10.31
CA ALA A 311 -5.79 7.77 10.47
C ALA A 311 -7.19 7.13 10.44
N SER A 312 -7.43 6.17 9.55
CA SER A 312 -8.67 5.38 9.48
C SER A 312 -8.94 4.59 10.76
N ALA A 313 -7.94 3.90 11.32
CA ALA A 313 -8.10 3.12 12.54
C ALA A 313 -8.38 4.00 13.77
N ILE A 314 -7.65 5.12 13.94
CA ILE A 314 -7.89 6.08 15.04
C ILE A 314 -9.29 6.69 14.92
N GLY A 315 -9.72 7.03 13.72
CA GLY A 315 -11.07 7.53 13.49
C GLY A 315 -12.17 6.49 13.73
N ALA A 316 -11.97 5.24 13.32
CA ALA A 316 -12.89 4.15 13.66
C ALA A 316 -12.97 3.92 15.18
N TRP A 317 -11.85 4.04 15.91
CA TRP A 317 -11.87 4.02 17.37
C TRP A 317 -12.60 5.22 17.98
N GLY A 318 -12.45 6.42 17.40
CA GLY A 318 -13.23 7.59 17.79
C GLY A 318 -14.75 7.38 17.64
N ARG A 319 -15.19 6.65 16.60
CA ARG A 319 -16.60 6.29 16.37
C ARG A 319 -17.13 5.25 17.36
N HIS A 320 -16.43 4.13 17.49
CA HIS A 320 -16.96 2.98 18.24
C HIS A 320 -16.58 3.01 19.72
N ARG A 321 -15.45 3.63 20.07
CA ARG A 321 -14.89 3.73 21.44
C ARG A 321 -14.72 2.39 22.18
N THR A 322 -14.67 1.28 21.45
CA THR A 322 -14.42 -0.06 21.99
C THR A 322 -12.93 -0.31 22.23
N GLU A 323 -12.58 -1.18 23.17
CA GLU A 323 -11.19 -1.58 23.42
C GLU A 323 -10.52 -2.25 22.21
N VAL A 324 -11.26 -3.09 21.46
CA VAL A 324 -10.77 -3.77 20.25
C VAL A 324 -10.26 -2.75 19.22
N ASN A 325 -11.13 -1.78 18.85
CA ASN A 325 -10.74 -0.70 17.96
C ASN A 325 -9.58 0.12 18.53
N GLY A 326 -9.50 0.29 19.86
CA GLY A 326 -8.38 0.98 20.50
C GLY A 326 -7.04 0.26 20.39
N ARG A 327 -7.00 -1.05 20.60
CA ARG A 327 -5.77 -1.85 20.41
C ARG A 327 -5.32 -1.79 18.95
N VAL A 328 -6.26 -1.93 18.02
CA VAL A 328 -6.01 -1.85 16.57
C VAL A 328 -5.56 -0.44 16.15
N ALA A 329 -6.14 0.62 16.71
CA ALA A 329 -5.78 1.99 16.38
C ALA A 329 -4.38 2.36 16.86
N VAL A 330 -4.04 2.05 18.11
CA VAL A 330 -2.69 2.25 18.65
C VAL A 330 -1.67 1.40 17.88
N ALA A 331 -1.97 0.13 17.63
CA ALA A 331 -1.13 -0.74 16.81
C ALA A 331 -0.96 -0.21 15.37
N SER A 332 -2.02 0.27 14.74
CA SER A 332 -1.96 0.82 13.38
C SER A 332 -1.08 2.05 13.33
N ALA A 333 -1.21 2.97 14.28
CA ALA A 333 -0.38 4.17 14.34
C ALA A 333 1.11 3.84 14.55
N ALA A 334 1.41 2.85 15.40
CA ALA A 334 2.76 2.45 15.76
C ALA A 334 3.34 1.28 14.93
N ALA A 335 2.63 0.82 13.90
CA ALA A 335 3.05 -0.33 13.09
C ALA A 335 4.34 -0.03 12.33
N VAL A 336 5.25 -1.01 12.32
CA VAL A 336 6.42 -0.97 11.43
C VAL A 336 6.01 -1.48 10.04
N PRO A 337 6.19 -0.71 8.96
CA PRO A 337 5.76 -1.12 7.62
C PRO A 337 6.75 -2.09 6.97
N PHE A 338 6.20 -3.17 6.42
CA PHE A 338 6.87 -4.18 5.61
C PHE A 338 6.20 -4.23 4.25
N TRP A 339 6.98 -4.17 3.18
CA TRP A 339 6.48 -4.11 1.81
C TRP A 339 6.77 -5.38 1.04
N LEU A 340 5.71 -5.99 0.52
CA LEU A 340 5.74 -7.13 -0.39
C LEU A 340 5.66 -6.64 -1.84
N PRO A 341 6.72 -6.85 -2.65
CA PRO A 341 6.77 -6.41 -4.05
C PRO A 341 5.74 -7.12 -4.94
N PRO A 342 5.45 -6.57 -6.15
CA PRO A 342 4.58 -7.20 -7.13
C PRO A 342 5.02 -8.63 -7.45
N GLY A 343 4.07 -9.53 -7.69
CA GLY A 343 4.34 -10.94 -7.96
C GLY A 343 4.61 -11.80 -6.71
N HIS A 344 4.89 -11.17 -5.56
CA HIS A 344 5.21 -11.89 -4.32
C HIS A 344 4.03 -11.98 -3.35
N THR A 345 3.05 -11.06 -3.38
CA THR A 345 1.91 -11.06 -2.44
C THR A 345 1.25 -12.43 -2.28
N ILE A 346 0.59 -12.97 -3.32
CA ILE A 346 -0.07 -14.28 -3.21
C ILE A 346 0.93 -15.43 -3.15
N ALA A 347 2.10 -15.31 -3.78
CA ALA A 347 3.10 -16.37 -3.65
C ALA A 347 3.39 -16.64 -2.17
N TYR A 348 3.49 -15.59 -1.36
CA TYR A 348 3.69 -15.69 0.08
C TYR A 348 2.42 -16.03 0.86
N LEU A 349 1.29 -15.39 0.57
CA LEU A 349 0.03 -15.64 1.30
C LEU A 349 -0.53 -17.05 1.04
N ASP A 350 -0.37 -17.60 -0.17
CA ASP A 350 -0.82 -18.94 -0.58
C ASP A 350 0.23 -20.04 -0.37
N SER A 351 1.30 -19.74 0.39
CA SER A 351 2.22 -20.76 0.89
C SER A 351 1.47 -21.88 1.62
N GLU A 352 2.06 -23.08 1.64
CA GLU A 352 1.52 -24.19 2.44
C GLU A 352 1.23 -23.73 3.87
N PRO A 353 0.04 -24.07 4.42
CA PRO A 353 -0.32 -23.68 5.78
C PRO A 353 0.78 -24.09 6.78
N LEU A 354 1.12 -23.17 7.67
CA LEU A 354 2.04 -23.43 8.76
C LEU A 354 1.47 -24.50 9.69
N SER A 355 2.34 -25.38 10.19
CA SER A 355 1.95 -26.33 11.23
C SER A 355 1.69 -25.60 12.56
N GLY A 356 1.01 -26.24 13.52
CA GLY A 356 0.81 -25.66 14.86
C GLY A 356 2.14 -25.31 15.53
N GLU A 357 3.13 -26.19 15.45
CA GLU A 357 4.50 -25.97 15.95
C GLU A 357 5.16 -24.76 15.27
N ASP A 358 4.96 -24.57 13.96
CA ASP A 358 5.49 -23.41 13.24
C ASP A 358 4.89 -22.09 13.73
N ILE A 359 3.59 -22.09 14.04
CA ILE A 359 2.89 -20.91 14.56
C ILE A 359 3.35 -20.61 15.98
N GLU A 360 3.56 -21.63 16.82
CA GLU A 360 4.08 -21.49 18.18
C GLU A 360 5.55 -21.00 18.22
N ASP A 361 6.36 -21.37 17.22
CA ASP A 361 7.74 -20.91 17.05
C ASP A 361 7.83 -19.51 16.42
N LEU A 362 6.76 -19.03 15.80
CA LEU A 362 6.73 -17.74 15.15
C LEU A 362 6.93 -16.61 16.18
N ARG A 363 7.94 -15.76 15.93
CA ARG A 363 8.16 -14.54 16.70
C ARG A 363 8.14 -13.34 15.77
N MET A 364 7.22 -12.42 16.03
CA MET A 364 7.13 -11.17 15.30
C MET A 364 8.34 -10.29 15.61
N PRO A 365 8.91 -9.60 14.61
CA PRO A 365 10.09 -8.76 14.80
C PRO A 365 9.79 -7.47 15.59
N PHE A 366 8.53 -7.04 15.60
CA PHE A 366 8.02 -5.88 16.32
C PHE A 366 6.66 -6.22 16.95
N PRO A 367 6.22 -5.52 18.00
CA PRO A 367 4.93 -5.80 18.65
C PRO A 367 3.71 -5.51 17.75
N GLN A 368 3.90 -4.66 16.74
CA GLN A 368 2.92 -4.45 15.67
C GLN A 368 3.63 -4.27 14.33
N VAL A 369 3.13 -4.95 13.32
CA VAL A 369 3.70 -4.96 11.96
C VAL A 369 2.59 -4.74 10.96
N LEU A 370 2.81 -3.83 10.01
CA LEU A 370 1.92 -3.64 8.87
C LEU A 370 2.57 -4.27 7.64
N VAL A 371 1.99 -5.37 7.16
CA VAL A 371 2.44 -6.02 5.92
C VAL A 371 1.62 -5.46 4.76
N THR A 372 2.23 -4.56 3.98
CA THR A 372 1.61 -3.89 2.84
C THR A 372 1.93 -4.61 1.53
N PHE A 373 0.93 -4.72 0.66
CA PHE A 373 1.03 -5.42 -0.60
C PHE A 373 1.15 -4.42 -1.76
N ALA A 374 2.17 -4.56 -2.59
CA ALA A 374 2.27 -3.79 -3.84
C ALA A 374 1.11 -4.11 -4.79
N GLU A 375 0.68 -5.38 -4.80
CA GLU A 375 -0.53 -5.83 -5.48
C GLU A 375 -1.54 -6.32 -4.45
N PRO A 376 -2.64 -5.57 -4.22
CA PRO A 376 -3.64 -5.91 -3.22
C PRO A 376 -4.27 -7.28 -3.50
N ALA A 377 -4.49 -8.08 -2.45
CA ALA A 377 -5.26 -9.31 -2.58
C ALA A 377 -6.74 -8.99 -2.75
N ARG A 378 -7.41 -9.56 -3.74
CA ARG A 378 -8.82 -9.23 -4.03
C ARG A 378 -9.78 -10.21 -3.38
N LEU A 379 -10.66 -9.70 -2.53
CA LEU A 379 -11.89 -10.36 -2.13
C LEU A 379 -12.92 -10.14 -3.24
N PRO A 380 -13.40 -11.17 -3.95
CA PRO A 380 -14.46 -11.01 -4.94
C PRO A 380 -15.77 -10.55 -4.28
N ALA A 381 -16.67 -9.97 -5.08
CA ALA A 381 -18.04 -9.72 -4.65
C ALA A 381 -18.70 -11.04 -4.21
N ILE A 382 -19.36 -11.00 -3.07
CA ILE A 382 -20.01 -12.14 -2.42
C ILE A 382 -21.47 -12.22 -2.88
N ASP A 383 -22.13 -11.06 -2.90
CA ASP A 383 -23.49 -10.90 -3.38
C ASP A 383 -23.61 -9.59 -4.19
N PRO A 384 -23.38 -9.64 -5.52
CA PRO A 384 -23.46 -8.47 -6.39
C PRO A 384 -24.85 -7.83 -6.48
N SER A 385 -25.91 -8.52 -6.01
CA SER A 385 -27.27 -7.98 -6.04
C SER A 385 -27.54 -6.98 -4.92
N VAL A 386 -26.75 -7.06 -3.84
CA VAL A 386 -26.78 -6.09 -2.73
C VAL A 386 -26.38 -4.72 -3.28
N LEU A 387 -27.17 -3.68 -2.96
CA LEU A 387 -26.99 -2.31 -3.47
C LEU A 387 -27.01 -2.17 -5.01
N ASP A 388 -27.47 -3.18 -5.77
CA ASP A 388 -27.59 -3.04 -7.21
C ASP A 388 -28.61 -1.95 -7.57
N GLY A 389 -28.25 -1.09 -8.53
CA GLY A 389 -29.06 0.04 -8.94
C GLY A 389 -29.20 1.17 -7.90
N ASP A 390 -28.55 1.08 -6.73
CA ASP A 390 -28.70 2.09 -5.66
C ASP A 390 -28.19 3.48 -6.11
N PRO A 391 -29.04 4.52 -6.13
CA PRO A 391 -28.65 5.86 -6.55
C PRO A 391 -27.58 6.49 -5.64
N ARG A 392 -27.54 6.12 -4.34
CA ARG A 392 -26.55 6.61 -3.38
C ARG A 392 -25.15 6.17 -3.80
N MET A 393 -25.00 4.90 -4.18
CA MET A 393 -23.73 4.34 -4.61
C MET A 393 -23.21 4.99 -5.90
N ARG A 394 -24.10 5.28 -6.85
CA ARG A 394 -23.74 6.00 -8.09
C ARG A 394 -23.24 7.42 -7.81
N TRP A 395 -23.87 8.11 -6.85
CA TRP A 395 -23.45 9.43 -6.42
C TRP A 395 -22.10 9.41 -5.70
N ILE A 396 -21.89 8.44 -4.79
CA ILE A 396 -20.60 8.24 -4.12
C ILE A 396 -19.49 7.99 -5.15
N ASP A 397 -19.73 7.13 -6.15
CA ASP A 397 -18.77 6.87 -7.23
C ASP A 397 -18.46 8.14 -8.04
N HIS A 398 -19.47 8.95 -8.33
CA HIS A 398 -19.28 10.23 -9.02
C HIS A 398 -18.37 11.17 -8.23
N LEU A 399 -18.57 11.27 -6.91
CA LEU A 399 -17.73 12.10 -6.06
C LEU A 399 -16.30 11.57 -5.95
N ALA A 400 -16.13 10.26 -5.76
CA ALA A 400 -14.81 9.64 -5.75
C ALA A 400 -14.05 9.87 -7.07
N ALA A 401 -14.77 9.89 -8.20
CA ALA A 401 -14.19 10.13 -9.53
C ALA A 401 -13.75 11.59 -9.75
N THR A 402 -14.61 12.54 -9.40
CA THR A 402 -14.49 13.96 -9.80
C THR A 402 -13.70 14.80 -8.82
N SER A 403 -13.70 14.42 -7.55
CA SER A 403 -13.13 15.21 -6.47
C SER A 403 -11.61 15.01 -6.38
N LYS A 404 -10.84 16.10 -6.50
CA LYS A 404 -9.42 16.09 -6.13
C LYS A 404 -9.23 16.07 -4.61
N VAL A 405 -10.19 16.64 -3.88
CA VAL A 405 -10.26 16.74 -2.43
C VAL A 405 -11.63 16.23 -2.03
N LEU A 406 -11.70 15.35 -1.02
CA LEU A 406 -12.98 14.85 -0.54
C LEU A 406 -13.91 16.01 -0.12
N PRO A 407 -15.22 15.91 -0.38
CA PRO A 407 -16.20 16.84 0.17
C PRO A 407 -16.15 16.87 1.70
N ASP A 408 -16.71 17.92 2.29
CA ASP A 408 -16.87 17.97 3.74
C ASP A 408 -17.81 16.85 4.21
N GLY A 409 -17.63 16.39 5.46
CA GLY A 409 -18.39 15.25 6.02
C GLY A 409 -19.90 15.45 5.90
N ARG A 410 -20.39 16.69 6.10
CA ARG A 410 -21.80 17.05 5.91
C ARG A 410 -22.32 16.73 4.50
N ASP A 411 -21.58 17.11 3.46
CA ASP A 411 -21.97 16.84 2.07
C ASP A 411 -22.05 15.33 1.82
N MET A 412 -21.07 14.60 2.37
CA MET A 412 -20.99 13.15 2.25
C MET A 412 -22.21 12.47 2.88
N PHE A 413 -22.62 12.88 4.08
CA PHE A 413 -23.84 12.35 4.72
C PHE A 413 -25.09 12.63 3.91
N ILE A 414 -25.25 13.86 3.41
CA ILE A 414 -26.46 14.26 2.69
C ILE A 414 -26.64 13.41 1.43
N GLY A 415 -25.61 13.26 0.60
CA GLY A 415 -25.76 12.45 -0.61
C GLY A 415 -25.78 10.95 -0.33
N ALA A 416 -25.02 10.47 0.67
CA ALA A 416 -25.01 9.05 1.02
C ALA A 416 -26.31 8.58 1.69
N THR A 417 -27.12 9.48 2.25
CA THR A 417 -28.45 9.17 2.80
C THR A 417 -29.59 9.47 1.81
N ASN A 418 -29.27 9.79 0.55
CA ASN A 418 -30.23 10.27 -0.44
C ASN A 418 -31.08 11.43 0.10
N SER A 419 -30.44 12.49 0.59
CA SER A 419 -31.08 13.63 1.27
C SER A 419 -31.89 13.23 2.51
N PHE A 420 -31.33 12.34 3.34
CA PHE A 420 -31.93 11.80 4.57
C PHE A 420 -33.22 11.00 4.35
N GLN A 421 -33.44 10.47 3.15
CA GLN A 421 -34.58 9.62 2.83
C GLN A 421 -34.31 8.14 3.09
N ALA A 422 -33.04 7.78 3.31
CA ALA A 422 -32.60 6.43 3.59
C ALA A 422 -31.44 6.46 4.60
N PRO A 423 -31.20 5.37 5.36
CA PRO A 423 -29.99 5.24 6.17
C PRO A 423 -28.73 5.27 5.28
N LEU A 424 -27.54 5.30 5.89
CA LEU A 424 -26.31 5.10 5.13
C LEU A 424 -26.23 3.64 4.62
N PRO A 425 -25.65 3.39 3.43
CA PRO A 425 -25.25 2.04 3.05
C PRO A 425 -24.23 1.50 4.04
N THR A 426 -24.32 0.23 4.42
CA THR A 426 -23.34 -0.36 5.33
C THR A 426 -22.04 -0.68 4.59
N LEU A 427 -20.92 -0.66 5.31
CA LEU A 427 -19.62 -1.10 4.81
C LEU A 427 -19.70 -2.56 4.34
N TRP A 428 -20.44 -3.39 5.08
CA TRP A 428 -20.58 -4.81 4.78
C TRP A 428 -21.34 -5.06 3.48
N ASP A 429 -22.43 -4.33 3.23
CA ASP A 429 -23.16 -4.37 1.96
C ASP A 429 -22.29 -3.91 0.79
N ALA A 430 -21.48 -2.86 1.01
CA ALA A 430 -20.55 -2.36 0.00
C ALA A 430 -19.45 -3.40 -0.34
N ILE A 431 -18.92 -4.10 0.67
CA ILE A 431 -17.97 -5.21 0.48
C ILE A 431 -18.66 -6.41 -0.19
N ALA A 432 -19.89 -6.73 0.20
CA ALA A 432 -20.65 -7.85 -0.39
C ALA A 432 -20.86 -7.64 -1.88
N SER A 433 -21.28 -6.43 -2.25
CA SER A 433 -21.67 -6.07 -3.61
C SER A 433 -20.47 -5.88 -4.54
N ARG A 434 -19.38 -5.31 -4.05
CA ARG A 434 -18.22 -4.92 -4.89
C ARG A 434 -16.97 -5.73 -4.65
N GLY A 435 -16.93 -6.51 -3.58
CA GLY A 435 -15.71 -7.09 -3.06
C GLY A 435 -14.85 -6.04 -2.34
N ALA A 436 -13.59 -6.39 -2.09
CA ALA A 436 -12.62 -5.51 -1.46
C ALA A 436 -11.20 -5.76 -1.98
N HIS A 437 -10.38 -4.71 -1.95
CA HIS A 437 -8.93 -4.82 -2.10
C HIS A 437 -8.32 -4.85 -0.70
N ILE A 438 -7.72 -5.98 -0.33
CA ILE A 438 -6.91 -6.08 0.88
C ILE A 438 -5.53 -5.52 0.52
N GLU A 439 -5.25 -4.30 0.93
CA GLU A 439 -4.01 -3.59 0.57
C GLU A 439 -2.91 -3.83 1.61
N ALA A 440 -3.28 -4.16 2.86
CA ALA A 440 -2.34 -4.55 3.90
C ALA A 440 -3.01 -5.43 4.97
N VAL A 441 -2.18 -6.06 5.82
CA VAL A 441 -2.61 -6.75 7.04
C VAL A 441 -1.82 -6.19 8.21
N LEU A 442 -2.54 -5.71 9.23
CA LEU A 442 -1.96 -5.34 10.52
C LEU A 442 -1.88 -6.58 11.39
N LEU A 443 -0.67 -6.94 11.79
CA LEU A 443 -0.37 -8.06 12.66
C LEU A 443 0.05 -7.53 14.03
N ILE A 444 -0.53 -8.12 15.07
CA ILE A 444 -0.30 -7.73 16.45
C ILE A 444 0.37 -8.89 17.17
N ALA A 445 1.42 -8.59 17.93
CA ALA A 445 2.08 -9.57 18.77
C ALA A 445 1.71 -9.39 20.24
N ASP A 446 1.77 -10.48 20.99
CA ASP A 446 1.67 -10.47 22.44
C ASP A 446 2.99 -10.03 23.11
N SER A 447 3.04 -10.08 24.45
CA SER A 447 4.22 -9.68 25.23
C SER A 447 5.45 -10.58 25.01
N HIS A 448 5.28 -11.78 24.47
CA HIS A 448 6.35 -12.73 24.15
C HIS A 448 6.75 -12.70 22.67
N GLY A 449 6.11 -11.83 21.88
CA GLY A 449 6.32 -11.73 20.44
C GLY A 449 5.59 -12.78 19.63
N HIS A 450 4.71 -13.59 20.24
CA HIS A 450 3.84 -14.51 19.51
C HIS A 450 2.76 -13.74 18.76
N LEU A 451 2.30 -14.29 17.64
CA LEU A 451 1.19 -13.72 16.87
C LEU A 451 -0.11 -13.84 17.68
N ASP A 452 -0.73 -12.70 18.00
CA ASP A 452 -2.03 -12.62 18.68
C ASP A 452 -3.15 -13.16 17.77
N ASP A 453 -4.29 -13.52 18.36
CA ASP A 453 -5.50 -13.83 17.60
C ASP A 453 -6.11 -12.57 16.98
N LEU A 454 -6.01 -11.43 17.68
CA LEU A 454 -6.43 -10.14 17.16
C LEU A 454 -5.47 -9.64 16.07
N PHE A 455 -6.03 -9.31 14.91
CA PHE A 455 -5.33 -8.63 13.83
C PHE A 455 -6.29 -7.64 13.14
N ALA A 456 -5.86 -6.95 12.10
CA ALA A 456 -6.80 -6.15 11.29
C ALA A 456 -6.54 -6.24 9.78
N TRP A 457 -7.62 -6.27 9.01
CA TRP A 457 -7.59 -6.10 7.56
C TRP A 457 -7.56 -4.62 7.21
N CYS A 458 -6.61 -4.22 6.37
CA CYS A 458 -6.59 -2.89 5.78
C CYS A 458 -7.22 -2.98 4.38
N VAL A 459 -8.46 -2.52 4.26
CA VAL A 459 -9.30 -2.74 3.09
C VAL A 459 -9.64 -1.45 2.37
N ALA A 460 -9.62 -1.50 1.04
CA ALA A 460 -10.22 -0.50 0.18
C ALA A 460 -11.38 -1.09 -0.61
N VAL A 461 -12.54 -0.45 -0.58
CA VAL A 461 -13.72 -0.88 -1.35
C VAL A 461 -13.65 -0.25 -2.75
N PRO A 462 -13.68 -1.03 -3.83
CA PRO A 462 -13.53 -0.48 -5.18
C PRO A 462 -14.71 0.43 -5.56
N SER A 463 -14.41 1.52 -6.28
CA SER A 463 -15.42 2.35 -6.94
C SER A 463 -15.76 1.79 -8.31
N ALA A 464 -16.97 2.06 -8.82
CA ALA A 464 -17.29 1.83 -10.23
C ALA A 464 -16.49 2.76 -11.16
N ALA A 465 -15.96 3.87 -10.63
CA ALA A 465 -15.05 4.75 -11.35
C ALA A 465 -13.65 4.14 -11.43
N ALA A 466 -13.12 4.02 -12.65
CA ALA A 466 -11.80 3.45 -12.89
C ALA A 466 -10.70 4.20 -12.12
N GLY A 467 -9.84 3.44 -11.43
CA GLY A 467 -8.71 3.99 -10.66
C GLY A 467 -9.11 4.74 -9.40
N ARG A 468 -10.27 4.41 -8.81
CA ARG A 468 -10.77 4.99 -7.55
C ARG A 468 -11.27 3.91 -6.60
N VAL A 469 -11.22 4.24 -5.31
CA VAL A 469 -11.83 3.45 -4.24
C VAL A 469 -12.81 4.34 -3.47
N LEU A 470 -13.80 3.75 -2.82
CA LEU A 470 -14.75 4.47 -1.97
C LEU A 470 -14.11 4.96 -0.67
N GLY A 471 -12.93 4.48 -0.33
CA GLY A 471 -12.27 4.80 0.93
C GLY A 471 -11.39 3.65 1.39
N ARG A 472 -10.81 3.85 2.57
CA ARG A 472 -9.94 2.89 3.24
C ARG A 472 -10.41 2.69 4.67
N TRP A 473 -10.61 1.44 5.04
CA TRP A 473 -11.10 1.02 6.35
C TRP A 473 -10.14 0.02 6.97
N VAL A 474 -10.00 0.09 8.29
CA VAL A 474 -9.31 -0.93 9.08
C VAL A 474 -10.37 -1.74 9.80
N ILE A 475 -10.43 -3.04 9.53
CA ILE A 475 -11.42 -3.96 10.10
C ILE A 475 -10.70 -4.85 11.11
N PRO A 476 -10.93 -4.68 12.43
CA PRO A 476 -10.49 -5.63 13.44
C PRO A 476 -11.05 -7.02 13.15
N ALA A 477 -10.20 -8.05 13.27
CA ALA A 477 -10.57 -9.42 12.97
C ALA A 477 -9.87 -10.43 13.89
N SER A 478 -10.47 -11.61 14.01
CA SER A 478 -9.90 -12.76 14.73
C SER A 478 -9.32 -13.76 13.74
N ARG A 479 -8.08 -14.19 13.96
CA ARG A 479 -7.37 -15.17 13.14
C ARG A 479 -8.07 -16.52 13.16
N GLN A 480 -8.66 -16.90 14.29
CA GLN A 480 -9.45 -18.12 14.44
C GLN A 480 -10.83 -18.03 13.79
N ALA A 481 -11.45 -16.85 13.75
CA ALA A 481 -12.79 -16.68 13.19
C ALA A 481 -12.80 -16.46 11.67
N THR A 482 -11.73 -15.88 11.09
CA THR A 482 -11.69 -15.61 9.65
C THR A 482 -11.53 -16.88 8.81
N SER A 483 -12.15 -16.90 7.64
CA SER A 483 -11.92 -17.94 6.62
C SER A 483 -10.48 -17.94 6.05
N TYR A 484 -9.69 -16.91 6.35
CA TYR A 484 -8.35 -16.69 5.80
C TYR A 484 -7.22 -16.80 6.83
N GLY A 485 -7.43 -17.49 7.96
CA GLY A 485 -6.47 -17.53 9.07
C GLY A 485 -5.06 -17.99 8.66
N ASN A 486 -4.97 -18.93 7.71
CA ASN A 486 -3.70 -19.40 7.16
C ASN A 486 -2.94 -18.30 6.39
N LEU A 487 -3.64 -17.42 5.69
CA LEU A 487 -3.02 -16.33 4.92
C LEU A 487 -2.44 -15.28 5.88
N VAL A 488 -3.14 -15.03 7.00
CA VAL A 488 -2.65 -14.15 8.08
C VAL A 488 -1.39 -14.74 8.72
N ALA A 489 -1.40 -16.04 9.04
CA ALA A 489 -0.22 -16.73 9.58
C ALA A 489 0.97 -16.70 8.59
N ASN A 490 0.71 -16.88 7.30
CA ASN A 490 1.71 -16.76 6.26
C ASN A 490 2.26 -15.32 6.14
N ALA A 491 1.40 -14.30 6.23
CA ALA A 491 1.81 -12.89 6.27
C ALA A 491 2.77 -12.62 7.44
N ALA A 492 2.45 -13.17 8.61
CA ALA A 492 3.28 -13.08 9.81
C ALA A 492 4.61 -13.82 9.67
N ALA A 493 4.61 -15.02 9.06
CA ALA A 493 5.84 -15.73 8.72
C ALA A 493 6.72 -14.95 7.73
N VAL A 494 6.14 -14.20 6.78
CA VAL A 494 6.93 -13.30 5.94
C VAL A 494 7.65 -12.29 6.83
N ALA A 495 6.91 -11.56 7.66
CA ALA A 495 7.47 -10.52 8.52
C ALA A 495 8.59 -11.07 9.43
N ALA A 496 8.38 -12.25 10.02
CA ALA A 496 9.28 -12.86 10.98
C ALA A 496 10.53 -13.53 10.35
N TRP A 497 10.38 -14.22 9.22
CA TRP A 497 11.41 -15.15 8.72
C TRP A 497 11.96 -14.80 7.34
N ALA A 498 11.33 -13.88 6.60
CA ALA A 498 11.86 -13.48 5.31
C ALA A 498 13.12 -12.60 5.45
N ASP A 499 13.83 -12.42 4.33
CA ASP A 499 15.00 -11.55 4.28
C ASP A 499 14.57 -10.12 3.90
N TRP A 500 14.91 -9.16 4.74
CA TRP A 500 14.44 -7.78 4.66
C TRP A 500 15.62 -6.82 4.53
N HIS A 501 15.45 -5.75 3.76
CA HIS A 501 16.40 -4.64 3.67
C HIS A 501 15.66 -3.31 3.67
N ARG A 502 16.36 -2.22 4.00
CA ARG A 502 15.83 -0.87 3.77
C ARG A 502 16.21 -0.42 2.36
N PRO A 503 15.35 0.32 1.64
CA PRO A 503 15.72 1.00 0.41
C PRO A 503 17.06 1.75 0.55
N GLY A 504 17.90 1.71 -0.48
CA GLY A 504 19.21 2.36 -0.48
C GLY A 504 20.35 1.64 0.26
N HIS A 505 20.06 0.61 1.07
CA HIS A 505 21.07 -0.19 1.74
C HIS A 505 21.36 -1.48 0.95
N SER A 506 22.14 -1.37 -0.13
CA SER A 506 22.71 -2.56 -0.77
C SER A 506 23.80 -3.15 0.12
N ARG A 507 23.82 -4.49 0.27
CA ARG A 507 24.83 -5.22 1.07
C ARG A 507 26.25 -5.17 0.48
N SER A 508 26.43 -4.51 -0.68
CA SER A 508 27.70 -4.30 -1.36
C SER A 508 28.32 -2.97 -0.91
N ALA A 509 28.80 -2.94 0.32
CA ALA A 509 29.71 -1.91 0.78
C ALA A 509 31.07 -2.11 0.11
N GLU A 510 31.29 -1.46 -1.06
CA GLU A 510 32.66 -1.11 -1.49
C GLU A 510 32.77 0.01 -2.54
N GLU A 511 31.69 0.55 -3.12
CA GLU A 511 31.80 1.71 -4.02
C GLU A 511 30.76 2.79 -3.71
N GLN A 512 31.10 3.66 -2.75
CA GLN A 512 30.46 4.98 -2.65
C GLN A 512 31.02 5.86 -3.77
N ARG A 513 30.25 6.02 -4.85
CA ARG A 513 30.38 7.21 -5.71
C ARG A 513 29.62 8.35 -5.05
N GLU A 514 30.34 9.42 -4.76
CA GLU A 514 29.75 10.72 -4.44
C GLU A 514 28.84 11.15 -5.60
N GLU A 515 27.55 11.29 -5.32
CA GLU A 515 26.58 11.83 -6.27
C GLU A 515 26.16 13.27 -5.89
N PRO A 516 25.87 14.11 -6.90
CA PRO A 516 25.83 15.55 -6.74
C PRO A 516 24.54 16.04 -6.08
N GLU A 517 24.69 17.05 -5.22
CA GLU A 517 23.59 17.79 -4.59
C GLU A 517 22.75 18.52 -5.64
N GLY A 518 21.48 18.14 -5.76
CA GLY A 518 20.50 18.92 -6.53
C GLY A 518 19.36 18.11 -7.14
N SER A 519 18.47 17.53 -6.32
CA SER A 519 17.10 17.23 -6.76
C SER A 519 16.15 17.13 -5.56
N ASP A 520 14.87 17.46 -5.77
CA ASP A 520 13.72 17.39 -4.84
C ASP A 520 13.44 15.97 -4.25
N THR A 521 14.37 15.04 -4.38
CA THR A 521 14.26 13.62 -3.98
C THR A 521 14.45 13.38 -2.48
N GLY A 522 14.83 14.41 -1.70
CA GLY A 522 15.13 14.28 -0.27
C GLY A 522 13.93 13.85 0.60
N ALA A 523 12.71 14.26 0.25
CA ALA A 523 11.51 13.88 1.00
C ALA A 523 11.04 12.45 0.68
N ALA A 524 11.15 12.02 -0.59
CA ALA A 524 10.81 10.67 -1.00
C ALA A 524 11.81 9.63 -0.45
N ARG A 525 13.12 9.90 -0.54
CA ARG A 525 14.18 9.04 0.04
C ARG A 525 14.00 8.82 1.55
N LYS A 526 13.69 9.88 2.31
CA LYS A 526 13.42 9.77 3.77
C LYS A 526 12.22 8.87 4.12
N ARG A 527 11.22 8.73 3.23
CA ARG A 527 10.06 7.85 3.44
C ARG A 527 10.38 6.40 3.12
N GLU A 528 11.25 6.17 2.14
CA GLU A 528 11.70 4.83 1.79
C GLU A 528 12.56 4.22 2.91
N ASP A 529 13.38 5.03 3.59
CA ASP A 529 14.25 4.60 4.70
C ASP A 529 13.51 3.99 5.92
N THR A 530 12.19 4.19 6.03
CA THR A 530 11.37 3.65 7.14
C THR A 530 10.66 2.35 6.82
N VAL A 531 10.74 1.87 5.57
CA VAL A 531 10.02 0.68 5.08
C VAL A 531 10.97 -0.51 4.95
N HIS A 532 10.56 -1.67 5.47
CA HIS A 532 11.30 -2.92 5.27
C HIS A 532 10.84 -3.58 3.97
N VAL A 533 11.75 -3.71 3.00
CA VAL A 533 11.48 -4.26 1.67
C VAL A 533 11.98 -5.69 1.58
N LEU A 534 11.12 -6.57 1.07
CA LEU A 534 11.46 -7.98 0.86
C LEU A 534 12.62 -8.09 -0.15
N ASN A 535 13.67 -8.82 0.21
CA ASN A 535 14.77 -9.12 -0.69
C ASN A 535 14.38 -10.24 -1.67
N VAL A 536 13.96 -9.87 -2.88
CA VAL A 536 13.49 -10.83 -3.90
C VAL A 536 14.62 -11.71 -4.43
N THR A 537 15.81 -11.16 -4.66
CA THR A 537 16.94 -11.89 -5.28
C THR A 537 17.49 -13.01 -4.39
N ALA A 538 17.35 -12.90 -3.07
CA ALA A 538 17.70 -13.98 -2.13
C ALA A 538 16.68 -15.13 -2.11
N THR A 539 15.46 -14.91 -2.65
CA THR A 539 14.34 -15.87 -2.57
C THR A 539 14.08 -16.59 -3.89
N THR A 540 14.64 -16.09 -4.99
CA THR A 540 14.68 -16.78 -6.28
C THR A 540 16.02 -17.52 -6.36
N PRO A 541 16.05 -18.86 -6.46
CA PRO A 541 17.32 -19.57 -6.64
C PRO A 541 17.97 -19.10 -7.94
N VAL A 542 19.15 -18.47 -7.82
CA VAL A 542 20.05 -18.19 -8.95
C VAL A 542 20.70 -19.50 -9.34
N GLU A 543 19.95 -20.35 -10.04
CA GLU A 543 20.52 -21.38 -10.90
C GLU A 543 19.64 -21.45 -12.15
N GLU A 544 20.22 -21.04 -13.28
CA GLU A 544 19.85 -21.54 -14.60
C GLU A 544 20.03 -23.06 -14.57
N GLN A 545 19.07 -23.80 -14.01
CA GLN A 545 19.04 -25.24 -14.21
C GLN A 545 18.61 -25.46 -15.66
N PRO A 546 19.49 -26.00 -16.53
CA PRO A 546 19.05 -26.46 -17.83
C PRO A 546 17.93 -27.45 -17.58
N ALA A 547 16.82 -27.33 -18.33
CA ALA A 547 15.67 -28.21 -18.22
C ALA A 547 16.15 -29.66 -18.10
N VAL A 548 16.16 -30.20 -16.87
CA VAL A 548 16.55 -31.57 -16.63
C VAL A 548 15.48 -32.40 -17.30
N LYS A 549 15.83 -32.98 -18.46
CA LYS A 549 15.08 -34.07 -19.08
C LYS A 549 15.05 -35.19 -18.05
N GLY A 550 14.03 -35.22 -17.20
CA GLY A 550 13.73 -36.37 -16.37
C GLY A 550 13.54 -37.56 -17.29
N GLU A 551 14.18 -38.68 -16.96
CA GLU A 551 13.96 -39.95 -17.65
C GLU A 551 12.45 -40.25 -17.70
N PRO A 552 11.95 -40.80 -18.82
CA PRO A 552 10.52 -41.03 -19.02
C PRO A 552 10.06 -42.17 -18.12
N THR A 553 9.78 -41.86 -16.85
CA THR A 553 8.88 -42.68 -16.06
C THR A 553 7.50 -42.52 -16.69
N GLY A 554 6.87 -43.60 -17.14
CA GLY A 554 5.62 -43.61 -17.93
C GLY A 554 4.37 -43.00 -17.25
N ARG A 555 4.53 -42.15 -16.22
CA ARG A 555 3.48 -41.33 -15.61
C ARG A 555 3.55 -39.90 -16.15
N THR A 556 2.67 -39.60 -17.10
CA THR A 556 2.43 -38.23 -17.58
C THR A 556 1.66 -37.43 -16.54
N THR A 557 2.38 -36.78 -15.62
CA THR A 557 1.76 -35.82 -14.70
C THR A 557 1.64 -34.49 -15.42
N ALA A 558 0.43 -33.92 -15.49
CA ALA A 558 0.21 -32.62 -16.10
C ALA A 558 1.10 -31.54 -15.45
N PRO A 559 1.50 -30.49 -16.19
CA PRO A 559 2.17 -29.35 -15.61
C PRO A 559 1.35 -28.78 -14.46
N HIS A 560 1.94 -28.72 -13.28
CA HIS A 560 1.26 -28.23 -12.08
C HIS A 560 2.22 -27.37 -11.27
N ARG A 561 1.66 -26.44 -10.51
CA ARG A 561 2.43 -25.55 -9.64
C ARG A 561 2.59 -26.22 -8.29
N ARG A 562 3.83 -26.40 -7.85
CA ARG A 562 4.13 -26.70 -6.44
C ARG A 562 4.10 -25.38 -5.66
N ARG A 563 3.34 -25.34 -4.57
CA ARG A 563 3.27 -24.18 -3.68
C ARG A 563 4.62 -23.91 -3.02
N GLY A 564 4.83 -22.66 -2.62
CA GLY A 564 5.95 -22.33 -1.74
C GLY A 564 5.70 -22.85 -0.33
N HIS A 565 6.75 -23.11 0.42
CA HIS A 565 6.64 -23.55 1.81
C HIS A 565 7.85 -23.08 2.62
N TRP A 566 7.72 -23.10 3.94
CA TRP A 566 8.78 -22.75 4.87
C TRP A 566 9.49 -24.01 5.36
N ARG A 567 10.82 -24.03 5.28
CA ARG A 567 11.64 -25.19 5.65
C ARG A 567 12.69 -24.82 6.69
N ARG A 568 12.87 -25.66 7.71
CA ARG A 568 14.04 -25.60 8.62
C ARG A 568 15.30 -25.99 7.84
N GLN A 569 16.30 -25.12 7.85
CA GLN A 569 17.61 -25.36 7.27
C GLN A 569 18.69 -25.10 8.32
N HIS A 570 19.57 -26.08 8.50
CA HIS A 570 20.75 -25.92 9.35
C HIS A 570 21.77 -24.98 8.70
N PHE A 571 22.35 -24.08 9.50
CA PHE A 571 23.32 -23.08 9.07
C PHE A 571 24.34 -22.79 10.19
N GLY A 572 25.28 -21.87 9.92
CA GLY A 572 26.33 -21.47 10.86
C GLY A 572 27.47 -22.49 10.99
N PRO A 573 28.50 -22.18 11.80
CA PRO A 573 29.64 -23.07 12.02
C PRO A 573 29.19 -24.46 12.51
N GLY A 574 29.61 -25.50 11.80
CA GLY A 574 29.25 -26.88 12.12
C GLY A 574 27.75 -27.23 11.94
N ARG A 575 26.95 -26.41 11.25
CA ARG A 575 25.50 -26.63 11.06
C ARG A 575 24.71 -26.75 12.38
N THR A 576 25.22 -26.12 13.43
CA THR A 576 24.66 -26.18 14.79
C THR A 576 23.44 -25.29 14.97
N GLN A 577 23.27 -24.28 14.10
CA GLN A 577 22.14 -23.36 14.14
C GLN A 577 21.09 -23.79 13.12
N THR A 578 19.83 -23.46 13.36
CA THR A 578 18.72 -23.76 12.44
C THR A 578 17.97 -22.47 12.16
N ARG A 579 17.69 -22.19 10.88
CA ARG A 579 16.85 -21.06 10.44
C ARG A 579 15.70 -21.55 9.60
N ARG A 580 14.59 -20.81 9.57
CA ARG A 580 13.53 -21.01 8.58
C ARG A 580 13.95 -20.32 7.29
N VAL A 581 13.86 -21.03 6.17
CA VAL A 581 14.05 -20.48 4.82
C VAL A 581 12.81 -20.74 4.01
N ARG A 582 12.46 -19.79 3.16
CA ARG A 582 11.37 -19.95 2.21
C ARG A 582 11.87 -20.71 0.99
N ILE A 583 11.12 -21.74 0.60
CA ILE A 583 11.24 -22.38 -0.69
C ILE A 583 10.18 -21.76 -1.61
N ALA A 584 10.62 -21.08 -2.66
CA ALA A 584 9.73 -20.47 -3.64
C ALA A 584 8.84 -21.51 -4.36
N PRO A 585 7.63 -21.13 -4.81
CA PRO A 585 6.82 -22.00 -5.65
C PRO A 585 7.55 -22.31 -6.97
N VAL A 586 7.39 -23.54 -7.48
CA VAL A 586 8.03 -24.00 -8.72
C VAL A 586 6.98 -24.60 -9.65
N MET A 587 7.07 -24.28 -10.94
CA MET A 587 6.30 -24.97 -11.98
C MET A 587 6.95 -26.31 -12.30
N VAL A 588 6.25 -27.40 -12.00
CA VAL A 588 6.69 -28.76 -12.30
C VAL A 588 6.19 -29.11 -13.70
N ASN A 589 7.08 -29.66 -14.55
CA ASN A 589 6.81 -30.04 -15.95
C ASN A 589 6.52 -28.84 -16.90
N ALA A 590 7.17 -27.70 -16.69
CA ALA A 590 6.93 -26.41 -17.37
C ALA A 590 7.32 -26.32 -18.87
N GLY A 591 7.84 -27.38 -19.48
CA GLY A 591 8.33 -27.36 -20.87
C GLY A 591 7.26 -27.23 -21.98
N ARG A 592 6.05 -26.76 -21.67
CA ARG A 592 4.96 -26.57 -22.65
C ARG A 592 4.63 -25.08 -22.80
N LEU A 593 4.75 -24.58 -24.04
CA LEU A 593 4.41 -23.21 -24.43
C LEU A 593 2.98 -22.84 -23.98
N GLY A 594 2.84 -21.73 -23.23
CA GLY A 594 1.56 -21.14 -22.82
C GLY A 594 1.30 -20.98 -21.31
N ALA A 595 2.28 -21.28 -20.44
CA ALA A 595 2.09 -21.32 -18.99
C ALA A 595 2.17 -19.96 -18.25
N ASP A 596 2.79 -18.93 -18.83
CA ASP A 596 2.88 -17.60 -18.21
C ASP A 596 1.75 -16.69 -18.72
N ARG A 597 0.65 -16.65 -17.99
CA ARG A 597 -0.37 -15.60 -18.12
C ARG A 597 -0.23 -14.62 -16.95
N PRO A 598 -0.38 -13.30 -17.17
CA PRO A 598 -0.45 -12.34 -16.07
C PRO A 598 -1.58 -12.73 -15.11
N GLN A 599 -1.23 -12.95 -13.83
CA GLN A 599 -2.14 -13.48 -12.84
C GLN A 599 -2.82 -12.34 -12.07
N ILE A 600 -4.15 -12.27 -12.14
CA ILE A 600 -4.94 -11.43 -11.22
C ILE A 600 -5.07 -12.20 -9.92
N TYR A 601 -4.55 -11.62 -8.84
CA TYR A 601 -4.51 -12.23 -7.51
C TYR A 601 -5.85 -12.12 -6.79
N ARG A 602 -6.51 -13.27 -6.57
CA ARG A 602 -7.77 -13.38 -5.83
C ARG A 602 -7.53 -14.19 -4.56
N LEU A 603 -8.21 -13.81 -3.48
CA LEU A 603 -8.28 -14.65 -2.29
C LEU A 603 -8.95 -15.98 -2.66
N PRO A 604 -8.53 -17.11 -2.04
CA PRO A 604 -9.22 -18.38 -2.21
C PRO A 604 -10.71 -18.25 -1.86
N GLU A 605 -11.56 -19.06 -2.47
CA GLU A 605 -12.96 -19.11 -2.07
C GLU A 605 -13.06 -19.51 -0.58
N PRO A 606 -13.85 -18.79 0.22
CA PRO A 606 -14.00 -19.08 1.64
C PRO A 606 -14.64 -20.46 1.80
N LYS A 607 -14.02 -21.31 2.62
CA LYS A 607 -14.62 -22.59 3.02
C LYS A 607 -15.61 -22.28 4.14
N LEU A 608 -16.87 -22.01 3.79
CA LEU A 608 -17.93 -21.92 4.79
C LEU A 608 -18.03 -23.28 5.47
N SER A 609 -17.67 -23.36 6.76
CA SER A 609 -17.89 -24.57 7.54
C SER A 609 -19.40 -24.78 7.69
N GLU A 610 -19.89 -25.92 7.22
CA GLU A 610 -21.24 -26.43 7.54
C GLU A 610 -21.30 -26.73 9.05
N SER A 611 -21.51 -25.70 9.86
CA SER A 611 -21.75 -25.84 11.29
C SER A 611 -22.75 -24.80 11.79
N ALA A 612 -23.89 -24.70 11.10
CA ALA A 612 -25.10 -24.03 11.60
C ALA A 612 -26.38 -24.51 10.87
N ALA A 613 -26.39 -25.73 10.30
CA ALA A 613 -27.60 -26.38 9.82
C ALA A 613 -27.90 -27.57 10.74
N ILE A 614 -28.60 -27.28 11.84
CA ILE A 614 -29.44 -28.11 12.74
C ILE A 614 -29.68 -27.12 13.90
N SER A 615 -30.82 -26.45 14.04
CA SER A 615 -32.15 -27.03 14.20
C SER A 615 -33.24 -26.03 13.81
N SER A 616 -34.07 -26.45 12.85
CA SER A 616 -35.47 -26.05 12.72
C SER A 616 -36.28 -26.41 13.95
#